data_AF-A0A7V0MG88-F1
#
_entry.id   AF-A0A7V0MG88-F1
#
_cell.length_a   1.000
_cell.length_b   1.000
_cell.length_c   1.000
_cell.angle_alpha   90.00
_cell.angle_beta   90.00
_cell.angle_gamma   90.00
#
_symmetry.space_group_name_H-M   'P 1'
#
loop_
_entity.id
_entity.type
_entity.pdbx_description
1 polymer ?
#
loop_
_entity_poly.entity_id
_entity_poly.type
_entity_poly.pdbx_seq_one_letter_code
_entity_poly.pdbx_strand_id
1 'polypeptide(L)'
;MQVASKYMDLRERFLKSRPAERRVERFRQTVEKLLAEADIRINGSRPWDIQVYSNGFFPRVLAKGSLGLGESYMDGWWESEQLDEFFCRILRAGLDQKVKPLKMIFSSLVARIYNFQTPSRSFRVGEVHYDIGNDLYSRMLDKLMIYS
;
A
#
# COMPACT_ATOMS: atom_id res chain seq x y z
N MET A 1 23.07 -22.78 28.31
CA MET A 1 22.46 -22.51 27.00
C MET A 1 20.94 -22.20 27.06
N GLN A 2 20.17 -22.71 28.03
CA GLN A 2 18.72 -22.43 28.16
C GLN A 2 18.36 -20.99 28.60
N VAL A 3 19.24 -20.30 29.34
CA VAL A 3 18.96 -18.96 29.87
C VAL A 3 18.86 -17.92 28.73
N ALA A 4 19.83 -17.90 27.80
CA ALA A 4 19.83 -16.98 26.66
C ALA A 4 18.60 -17.15 25.74
N SER A 5 18.14 -18.39 25.53
CA SER A 5 16.93 -18.70 24.76
C SER A 5 15.66 -18.13 25.42
N LYS A 6 15.56 -18.21 26.76
CA LYS A 6 14.43 -17.65 27.51
C LYS A 6 14.41 -16.12 27.51
N TYR A 7 15.60 -15.49 27.56
CA TYR A 7 15.72 -14.03 27.47
C TYR A 7 15.42 -13.49 26.06
N MET A 8 15.80 -14.20 24.99
CA MET A 8 15.39 -13.84 23.63
C MET A 8 13.88 -13.97 23.42
N ASP A 9 13.25 -15.06 23.89
CA ASP A 9 11.80 -15.25 23.76
C ASP A 9 11.00 -14.22 24.58
N LEU A 10 11.48 -13.86 25.78
CA LEU A 10 10.89 -12.77 26.57
C LEU A 10 11.07 -11.40 25.91
N ARG A 11 12.22 -11.14 25.27
CA ARG A 11 12.47 -9.90 24.55
C ARG A 11 11.61 -9.80 23.30
N GLU A 12 11.41 -10.89 22.56
CA GLU A 12 10.49 -10.94 21.42
C GLU A 12 9.04 -10.73 21.84
N ARG A 13 8.58 -11.38 22.92
CA ARG A 13 7.24 -11.16 23.49
C ARG A 13 7.07 -9.74 23.99
N PHE A 14 8.09 -9.16 24.62
CA PHE A 14 8.05 -7.79 25.13
C PHE A 14 8.06 -6.75 24.00
N LEU A 15 8.80 -6.99 22.92
CA LEU A 15 8.76 -6.14 21.72
C LEU A 15 7.39 -6.22 21.04
N LYS A 16 6.86 -7.43 20.80
CA LYS A 16 5.48 -7.65 20.31
C LYS A 16 4.39 -7.04 21.22
N SER A 17 4.69 -6.79 22.49
CA SER A 17 3.75 -6.19 23.44
C SER A 17 3.64 -4.66 23.31
N ARG A 18 4.47 -3.99 22.50
CA ARG A 18 4.39 -2.53 22.31
C ARG A 18 3.08 -2.12 21.62
N PRO A 19 2.38 -1.08 22.12
CA PRO A 19 1.08 -0.66 21.58
C PRO A 19 1.10 -0.32 20.09
N ALA A 20 2.22 0.23 19.60
CA ALA A 20 2.40 0.61 18.20
C ALA A 20 2.49 -0.61 17.26
N GLU A 21 3.22 -1.66 17.65
CA GLU A 21 3.36 -2.89 16.84
C GLU A 21 2.03 -3.63 16.75
N ARG A 22 1.28 -3.72 17.85
CA ARG A 22 -0.08 -4.29 17.84
C ARG A 22 -1.04 -3.54 16.91
N ARG A 23 -0.85 -2.22 16.74
CA ARG A 23 -1.68 -1.40 15.85
C ARG A 23 -1.36 -1.70 14.39
N VAL A 24 -0.08 -1.79 14.03
CA VAL A 24 0.36 -2.17 12.69
C VAL A 24 -0.17 -3.56 12.33
N GLU A 25 -0.10 -4.52 13.25
CA GLU A 25 -0.58 -5.88 13.03
C GLU A 25 -2.10 -5.92 12.76
N ARG A 26 -2.90 -5.11 13.46
CA ARG A 26 -4.34 -4.97 13.17
C ARG A 26 -4.59 -4.43 11.76
N PHE A 27 -3.85 -3.39 11.36
CA PHE A 27 -3.98 -2.83 10.00
C PHE A 27 -3.57 -3.85 8.94
N ARG A 28 -2.49 -4.60 9.17
CA ARG A 28 -2.06 -5.70 8.31
C ARG A 28 -3.18 -6.71 8.12
N GLN A 29 -3.77 -7.20 9.21
CA GLN A 29 -4.87 -8.17 9.15
C GLN A 29 -6.10 -7.64 8.39
N THR A 30 -6.43 -6.34 8.54
CA THR A 30 -7.52 -5.74 7.77
C THR A 30 -7.21 -5.72 6.28
N VAL A 31 -6.00 -5.29 5.89
CA VAL A 31 -5.58 -5.26 4.48
C VAL A 31 -5.49 -6.67 3.89
N GLU A 32 -4.97 -7.63 4.65
CA GLU A 32 -4.88 -9.03 4.22
C GLU A 32 -6.25 -9.64 3.97
N LYS A 33 -7.23 -9.40 4.84
CA LYS A 33 -8.62 -9.84 4.62
C LYS A 33 -9.22 -9.25 3.35
N LEU A 34 -9.00 -7.95 3.11
CA LEU A 34 -9.50 -7.29 1.91
C LEU A 34 -8.86 -7.90 0.65
N LEU A 35 -7.54 -8.03 0.62
CA LEU A 35 -6.81 -8.60 -0.52
C LEU A 35 -7.14 -10.08 -0.74
N ALA A 36 -7.43 -10.84 0.32
CA ALA A 36 -7.86 -12.23 0.20
C ALA A 36 -9.18 -12.37 -0.57
N GLU A 37 -10.08 -11.38 -0.53
CA GLU A 37 -11.31 -11.38 -1.35
C GLU A 37 -11.01 -11.33 -2.86
N ALA A 38 -9.86 -10.79 -3.23
CA ALA A 38 -9.35 -10.74 -4.60
C ALA A 38 -8.35 -11.88 -4.91
N ASP A 39 -8.25 -12.89 -4.04
CA ASP A 39 -7.27 -13.98 -4.15
C ASP A 39 -5.82 -13.46 -4.28
N ILE A 40 -5.48 -12.42 -3.50
CA ILE A 40 -4.14 -11.84 -3.41
C ILE A 40 -3.58 -12.10 -2.00
N ARG A 41 -2.34 -12.56 -1.93
CA ARG A 41 -1.61 -12.80 -0.68
C ARG A 41 -0.52 -11.75 -0.48
N ILE A 42 -0.32 -11.38 0.77
CA ILE A 42 0.77 -10.50 1.18
C ILE A 42 2.01 -11.36 1.41
N ASN A 43 3.10 -11.02 0.75
CA ASN A 43 4.33 -11.80 0.66
C ASN A 43 4.08 -13.22 0.15
N GLY A 44 3.17 -13.36 -0.82
CA GLY A 44 2.89 -14.61 -1.50
C GLY A 44 3.95 -14.94 -2.55
N SER A 45 3.87 -16.13 -3.15
CA SER A 45 4.82 -16.59 -4.17
C SER A 45 4.28 -16.51 -5.60
N ARG A 46 3.02 -16.11 -5.78
CA ARG A 46 2.40 -16.01 -7.12
C ARG A 46 2.77 -14.66 -7.75
N PRO A 47 2.87 -14.56 -9.08
CA PRO A 47 3.34 -13.34 -9.73
C PRO A 47 2.51 -12.08 -9.42
N TRP A 48 1.20 -12.24 -9.21
CA TRP A 48 0.28 -11.15 -8.86
C TRP A 48 0.14 -10.91 -7.35
N ASP A 49 0.82 -11.71 -6.52
CA ASP A 49 0.91 -11.43 -5.09
C ASP A 49 1.83 -10.23 -4.87
N ILE A 50 1.63 -9.54 -3.74
CA ILE A 50 2.42 -8.36 -3.39
C ILE A 50 3.54 -8.74 -2.43
N GLN A 51 4.72 -8.16 -2.61
CA GLN A 51 5.78 -8.15 -1.61
C GLN A 51 5.74 -6.82 -0.87
N VAL A 52 5.61 -6.83 0.45
CA VAL A 52 5.55 -5.62 1.28
C VAL A 52 6.82 -5.49 2.10
N TYR A 53 7.55 -4.41 1.86
CA TYR A 53 8.84 -4.11 2.50
C TYR A 53 8.71 -3.10 3.66
N SER A 54 7.61 -2.34 3.71
CA SER A 54 7.40 -1.30 4.73
C SER A 54 6.09 -1.49 5.50
N ASN A 55 6.19 -1.51 6.84
CA ASN A 55 5.02 -1.54 7.73
C ASN A 55 4.13 -0.28 7.63
N GLY A 56 4.64 0.82 7.06
CA GLY A 56 3.85 2.03 6.79
C GLY A 56 2.80 1.84 5.70
N PHE A 57 2.93 0.79 4.88
CA PHE A 57 1.99 0.42 3.81
C PHE A 57 0.56 0.26 4.33
N PHE A 58 0.35 -0.60 5.33
CA PHE A 58 -0.99 -0.96 5.81
C PHE A 58 -1.82 0.24 6.30
N PRO A 59 -1.34 1.08 7.24
CA PRO A 59 -2.11 2.24 7.67
C PRO A 59 -2.34 3.25 6.53
N ARG A 60 -1.38 3.40 5.59
CA ARG A 60 -1.54 4.34 4.47
C ARG A 60 -2.61 3.87 3.48
N VAL A 61 -2.62 2.58 3.13
CA VAL A 61 -3.64 2.00 2.24
C VAL A 61 -5.03 2.09 2.85
N LEU A 62 -5.18 1.79 4.15
CA LEU A 62 -6.49 1.92 4.82
C LEU A 62 -6.96 3.39 4.92
N ALA A 63 -6.04 4.34 5.11
CA ALA A 63 -6.39 5.76 5.22
C ALA A 63 -6.70 6.40 3.86
N LYS A 64 -5.90 6.14 2.83
CA LYS A 64 -5.97 6.84 1.53
C LYS A 64 -6.61 6.00 0.41
N GLY A 65 -6.86 4.71 0.63
CA GLY A 65 -7.40 3.80 -0.38
C GLY A 65 -6.45 3.65 -1.58
N SER A 66 -7.00 3.72 -2.80
CA SER A 66 -6.25 3.58 -4.06
C SER A 66 -5.08 4.56 -4.20
N LEU A 67 -5.22 5.80 -3.71
CA LEU A 67 -4.12 6.77 -3.72
C LEU A 67 -2.98 6.31 -2.81
N GLY A 68 -3.29 5.78 -1.62
CA GLY A 68 -2.28 5.25 -0.71
C GLY A 68 -1.56 4.03 -1.27
N LEU A 69 -2.30 3.18 -2.00
CA LEU A 69 -1.76 2.03 -2.71
C LEU A 69 -0.76 2.48 -3.79
N GLY A 70 -1.13 3.43 -4.65
CA GLY A 70 -0.26 3.97 -5.70
C GLY A 70 0.94 4.76 -5.18
N GLU A 71 0.75 5.68 -4.24
CA GLU A 71 1.84 6.45 -3.63
C GLU A 71 2.85 5.54 -2.93
N SER A 72 2.38 4.48 -2.24
CA SER A 72 3.28 3.53 -1.59
C SER A 72 4.02 2.62 -2.57
N TYR A 73 3.45 2.36 -3.76
CA TYR A 73 4.18 1.69 -4.85
C TYR A 73 5.31 2.59 -5.37
N MET A 74 5.02 3.86 -5.65
CA MET A 74 6.03 4.84 -6.07
C MET A 74 7.13 5.05 -5.02
N ASP A 75 6.80 4.98 -3.74
CA ASP A 75 7.77 5.05 -2.62
C ASP A 75 8.56 3.73 -2.41
N GLY A 76 8.31 2.67 -3.20
CA GLY A 76 9.00 1.37 -3.09
C GLY A 76 8.62 0.56 -1.83
N TRP A 77 7.46 0.83 -1.24
CA TRP A 77 7.03 0.14 -0.01
C TRP A 77 6.48 -1.25 -0.26
N TRP A 78 6.02 -1.51 -1.49
CA TRP A 78 5.57 -2.79 -1.95
C TRP A 78 5.76 -2.92 -3.46
N GLU A 79 5.88 -4.15 -3.93
CA GLU A 79 6.03 -4.48 -5.35
C GLU A 79 5.19 -5.72 -5.71
N SER A 80 4.97 -5.94 -7.01
CA SER A 80 4.36 -7.16 -7.56
C SER A 80 4.98 -7.43 -8.93
N GLU A 81 5.18 -8.70 -9.27
CA GLU A 81 5.78 -9.08 -10.55
C GLU A 81 4.82 -8.84 -11.72
N GLN A 82 3.52 -9.11 -11.51
CA GLN A 82 2.44 -8.87 -12.48
C GLN A 82 1.43 -7.87 -11.91
N LEU A 83 1.80 -6.59 -12.01
CA LEU A 83 0.99 -5.48 -11.48
C LEU A 83 -0.36 -5.36 -12.20
N ASP A 84 -0.41 -5.69 -13.48
CA ASP A 84 -1.62 -5.75 -14.30
C ASP A 84 -2.62 -6.81 -13.81
N GLU A 85 -2.16 -8.03 -13.55
CA GLU A 85 -3.01 -9.11 -13.01
C GLU A 85 -3.47 -8.79 -11.57
N PHE A 86 -2.60 -8.18 -10.76
CA PHE A 86 -2.98 -7.68 -9.43
C PHE A 86 -4.17 -6.71 -9.50
N PHE A 87 -4.11 -5.70 -10.39
CA PHE A 87 -5.23 -4.76 -10.56
C PHE A 87 -6.46 -5.41 -11.19
N CYS A 88 -6.28 -6.33 -12.15
CA CYS A 88 -7.38 -7.10 -12.74
C CYS A 88 -8.21 -7.81 -11.66
N ARG A 89 -7.53 -8.48 -10.71
CA ARG A 89 -8.15 -9.19 -9.60
C ARG A 89 -8.87 -8.27 -8.61
N ILE A 90 -8.22 -7.17 -8.22
CA ILE A 90 -8.81 -6.15 -7.33
C ILE A 90 -10.13 -5.61 -7.92
N LEU A 91 -10.12 -5.27 -9.20
CA LEU A 91 -11.27 -4.70 -9.89
C LEU A 91 -12.37 -5.75 -10.09
N ARG A 92 -12.01 -6.99 -10.45
CA ARG A 92 -12.97 -8.10 -10.58
C ARG A 92 -13.69 -8.43 -9.27
N ALA A 93 -12.99 -8.34 -8.15
CA ALA A 93 -13.57 -8.55 -6.83
C ALA A 93 -14.27 -7.28 -6.27
N GLY A 94 -14.28 -6.17 -7.01
CA GLY A 94 -14.99 -4.94 -6.65
C GLY A 94 -14.44 -4.24 -5.39
N LEU A 95 -13.16 -4.45 -5.07
CA LEU A 95 -12.54 -3.88 -3.87
C LEU A 95 -12.51 -2.35 -3.92
N ASP A 96 -12.43 -1.76 -5.11
CA ASP A 96 -12.49 -0.30 -5.31
C ASP A 96 -13.79 0.32 -4.77
N GLN A 97 -14.90 -0.41 -4.86
CA GLN A 97 -16.21 0.02 -4.37
C GLN A 97 -16.34 -0.18 -2.85
N LYS A 98 -15.76 -1.27 -2.32
CA LYS A 98 -15.77 -1.60 -0.89
C LYS A 98 -14.83 -0.73 -0.05
N VAL A 99 -13.76 -0.23 -0.66
CA VAL A 99 -12.78 0.65 0.00
C VAL A 99 -13.31 2.09 0.13
N LYS A 100 -14.29 2.52 -0.68
CA LYS A 100 -14.90 3.87 -0.59
C LYS A 100 -15.54 4.15 0.80
N PRO A 101 -16.43 3.30 1.34
CA PRO A 101 -16.97 3.45 2.70
C PRO A 101 -15.87 3.42 3.77
N LEU A 102 -14.90 2.51 3.62
CA LEU A 102 -13.80 2.36 4.57
C LEU A 102 -12.93 3.62 4.61
N LYS A 103 -12.60 4.19 3.45
CA LYS A 103 -11.85 5.44 3.31
C LYS A 103 -12.52 6.58 4.06
N MET A 104 -13.85 6.73 3.98
CA MET A 104 -14.57 7.81 4.68
C MET A 104 -14.48 7.65 6.21
N ILE A 105 -14.66 6.44 6.71
CA ILE A 105 -14.63 6.13 8.15
C ILE A 105 -13.20 6.27 8.69
N PHE A 106 -12.21 5.70 8.00
CA PHE A 106 -10.80 5.73 8.42
C PHE A 106 -10.16 7.11 8.22
N SER A 107 -10.48 7.86 7.17
CA SER A 107 -9.99 9.24 7.01
C SER A 107 -10.43 10.11 8.17
N SER A 108 -11.68 9.96 8.61
CA SER A 108 -12.23 10.69 9.77
C SER A 108 -11.56 10.29 11.09
N LEU A 109 -11.28 8.99 11.26
CA LEU A 109 -10.62 8.47 12.47
C LEU A 109 -9.12 8.82 12.52
N VAL A 110 -8.43 8.71 11.39
CA VAL A 110 -7.01 9.04 11.23
C VAL A 110 -6.80 10.55 11.35
N ALA A 111 -7.65 11.39 10.75
CA ALA A 111 -7.58 12.85 10.93
C ALA A 111 -7.76 13.26 12.40
N ARG A 112 -8.55 12.51 13.17
CA ARG A 112 -8.79 12.78 14.59
C ARG A 112 -7.68 12.30 15.52
N ILE A 113 -6.87 11.31 15.10
CA ILE A 113 -5.83 10.69 15.94
C ILE A 113 -4.41 11.09 15.48
N TYR A 114 -4.22 11.38 14.20
CA TYR A 114 -3.00 11.88 13.62
C TYR A 114 -3.30 13.14 12.81
N ASN A 115 -2.82 14.28 13.31
CA ASN A 115 -2.66 15.49 12.51
C ASN A 115 -1.54 15.27 11.47
N PHE A 116 -1.81 14.45 10.45
CA PHE A 116 -0.96 14.26 9.27
C PHE A 116 -1.19 15.33 8.21
N GLN A 117 -1.78 16.48 8.56
CA GLN A 117 -1.54 17.71 7.81
C GLN A 117 -0.12 18.20 8.12
N THR A 118 0.90 17.41 7.80
CA THR A 118 2.22 17.97 7.57
C THR A 118 2.15 18.59 6.17
N PRO A 119 2.23 19.91 6.02
CA PRO A 119 2.15 20.57 4.71
C PRO A 119 3.38 20.26 3.83
N SER A 120 4.34 19.47 4.34
CA SER A 120 5.66 19.28 3.75
C SER A 120 5.71 18.33 2.54
N ARG A 121 4.58 17.78 2.09
CA ARG A 121 4.49 17.05 0.80
C ARG A 121 3.30 17.41 -0.08
N SER A 122 2.32 18.20 0.41
CA SER A 122 1.23 18.70 -0.44
C SER A 122 1.68 19.82 -1.39
N PHE A 123 2.93 20.30 -1.25
CA PHE A 123 3.52 21.34 -2.10
C PHE A 123 4.48 20.80 -3.18
N ARG A 124 4.32 19.54 -3.62
CA ARG A 124 5.05 19.00 -4.79
C ARG A 124 4.12 18.51 -5.92
N VAL A 125 2.86 18.96 -5.92
CA VAL A 125 1.85 18.56 -6.93
C VAL A 125 1.47 19.73 -7.86
N GLY A 126 2.18 20.87 -7.79
CA GLY A 126 1.91 22.04 -8.63
C GLY A 126 2.83 22.23 -9.85
N GLU A 127 3.96 21.53 -9.95
CA GLU A 127 4.98 21.91 -10.95
C GLU A 127 5.96 20.80 -11.33
N VAL A 128 5.53 19.53 -11.27
CA VAL A 128 6.20 18.53 -12.11
C VAL A 128 5.49 18.61 -13.46
N HIS A 129 5.96 19.55 -14.29
CA HIS A 129 5.69 19.45 -15.71
C HIS A 129 6.23 18.08 -16.11
N TYR A 130 5.33 17.12 -16.33
CA TYR A 130 5.66 15.87 -17.00
C TYR A 130 6.06 16.25 -18.42
N ASP A 131 7.27 16.80 -18.56
CA ASP A 131 7.95 16.99 -19.84
C ASP A 131 8.46 15.62 -20.29
N ILE A 132 7.54 14.66 -20.27
CA ILE A 132 7.66 13.40 -20.97
C ILE A 132 7.50 13.81 -22.43
N GLY A 133 8.60 14.26 -23.03
CA GLY A 133 8.60 14.78 -24.39
C GLY A 133 8.09 13.75 -25.40
N ASN A 134 7.88 14.21 -26.63
CA ASN A 134 7.37 13.40 -27.74
C ASN A 134 8.19 12.12 -27.99
N ASP A 135 9.43 12.03 -27.50
CA ASP A 135 10.29 10.85 -27.58
C ASP A 135 9.69 9.63 -26.86
N LEU A 136 9.13 9.77 -25.64
CA LEU A 136 8.49 8.62 -24.99
C LEU A 136 7.29 8.13 -25.80
N TYR A 137 6.43 9.06 -26.22
CA TYR A 137 5.23 8.74 -26.98
C TYR A 137 5.58 8.10 -28.33
N SER A 138 6.62 8.58 -29.01
CA SER A 138 7.08 8.00 -30.28
C SER A 138 7.59 6.56 -30.16
N ARG A 139 8.05 6.16 -28.97
CA ARG A 139 8.52 4.79 -28.70
C ARG A 139 7.43 3.88 -28.16
N MET A 140 6.40 4.46 -27.54
CA MET A 140 5.29 3.73 -26.94
C MET A 140 4.12 3.53 -27.91
N LEU A 141 3.85 4.52 -28.76
CA LEU A 141 2.69 4.56 -29.66
C LEU A 141 3.03 4.00 -31.05
N ASP A 142 1.98 3.67 -31.81
CA ASP A 142 2.12 3.33 -33.21
C ASP A 142 2.49 4.56 -34.06
N LYS A 143 2.72 4.35 -35.36
CA LYS A 143 3.12 5.42 -36.29
C LYS A 143 2.11 6.57 -36.39
N LEU A 144 0.85 6.35 -35.98
CA LEU A 144 -0.20 7.35 -36.05
C LEU A 144 -0.29 8.20 -34.78
N MET A 145 0.49 7.89 -33.74
CA MET A 145 0.53 8.62 -32.46
C MET A 145 -0.85 8.72 -31.80
N ILE A 146 -1.68 7.69 -31.95
CA ILE A 146 -3.05 7.68 -31.42
C ILE A 146 -3.03 7.26 -29.94
N TYR A 147 -3.65 8.08 -29.09
CA TYR A 147 -3.89 7.81 -27.67
C TYR A 147 -5.40 7.92 -27.40
N SER A 148 -6.13 6.82 -27.57
CA SER A 148 -7.59 6.73 -27.43
C SER A 148 -8.02 5.60 -26.52
#